data_AF-A0A445EF58-F1
#
_entry.id   AF-A0A445EF58-F1
#
_cell.length_a   1.000
_cell.length_b   1.000
_cell.length_c   1.000
_cell.angle_alpha   90.00
_cell.angle_beta   90.00
_cell.angle_gamma   90.00
#
_symmetry.space_group_name_H-M   'P 1'
#
loop_
_entity.id
_entity.type
_entity.pdbx_description
1 polymer ?
#
loop_
_entity_poly.entity_id
_entity_poly.type
_entity_poly.pdbx_seq_one_letter_code
_entity_poly.pdbx_strand_id
1 'polypeptide(L)'
;MIIMQGMHLLFQNLDIRYHRSKKAEDIKERVEELQNEKHDSISRWQGPPSSMGYALPSVEYEELDSRKQNMEDVKKALEDSSATMVGVHGLAGMGKTTLIIKAINTLQSREPKLFDMVIMANVGKNPDIRKIQG
;
A
#
# COMPACT_ATOMS: atom_id res chain seq x y z
N MET A 1 -20.97 -15.48 61.86
CA MET A 1 -21.66 -14.20 61.65
C MET A 1 -20.64 -13.13 61.29
N ILE A 2 -20.37 -12.91 59.99
CA ILE A 2 -19.79 -11.68 59.44
C ILE A 2 -20.36 -11.47 58.02
N ILE A 3 -21.44 -10.69 57.98
CA ILE A 3 -21.78 -9.57 57.08
C ILE A 3 -21.54 -9.71 55.56
N MET A 4 -22.68 -9.73 54.86
CA MET A 4 -22.92 -9.41 53.45
C MET A 4 -22.53 -7.96 53.14
N GLN A 5 -21.67 -7.71 52.14
CA GLN A 5 -21.50 -6.40 51.52
C GLN A 5 -21.38 -6.52 50.00
N GLY A 6 -22.41 -6.01 49.32
CA GLY A 6 -22.20 -5.17 48.15
C GLY A 6 -21.83 -5.84 46.84
N MET A 7 -22.80 -6.51 46.22
CA MET A 7 -22.83 -6.78 44.79
C MET A 7 -22.82 -5.43 44.02
N HIS A 8 -21.65 -4.89 43.70
CA HIS A 8 -21.52 -3.61 42.98
C HIS A 8 -20.49 -3.69 41.84
N LEU A 9 -20.69 -4.64 40.91
CA LEU A 9 -20.09 -4.58 39.57
C LEU A 9 -21.21 -4.49 38.52
N LEU A 10 -22.08 -3.48 38.66
CA LEU A 10 -23.06 -3.14 37.64
C LEU A 10 -22.35 -2.50 36.44
N PHE A 11 -22.01 -3.36 35.48
CA PHE A 11 -21.94 -3.13 34.03
C PHE A 11 -21.86 -1.67 33.54
N GLN A 12 -20.77 -0.96 33.81
CA GLN A 12 -20.45 0.21 33.01
C GLN A 12 -20.17 -0.25 31.57
N ASN A 13 -20.74 0.46 30.59
CA ASN A 13 -20.61 0.20 29.14
C ASN A 13 -21.59 -0.81 28.51
N LEU A 14 -22.75 -1.12 29.11
CA LEU A 14 -23.74 -1.98 28.43
C LEU A 14 -24.24 -1.37 27.11
N ASP A 15 -24.58 -0.07 27.11
CA ASP A 15 -25.09 0.62 25.91
C ASP A 15 -24.04 0.71 24.79
N ILE A 16 -22.78 0.98 25.15
CA ILE A 16 -21.66 1.05 24.20
C ILE A 16 -21.39 -0.32 23.59
N ARG A 17 -21.39 -1.39 24.41
CA ARG A 17 -21.21 -2.76 23.93
C ARG A 17 -22.35 -3.20 23.03
N TYR A 18 -23.58 -2.87 23.40
CA TYR A 18 -24.77 -3.14 22.59
C TYR A 18 -24.69 -2.41 21.24
N HIS A 19 -24.41 -1.11 21.24
CA HIS A 19 -24.27 -0.32 20.01
C HIS A 19 -23.14 -0.84 19.11
N ARG A 20 -21.99 -1.21 19.67
CA ARG A 20 -20.87 -1.79 18.91
C ARG A 20 -21.19 -3.17 18.36
N SER A 21 -21.87 -4.02 19.15
CA SER A 21 -22.27 -5.35 18.70
C SER A 21 -23.26 -5.26 17.54
N LYS A 22 -24.25 -4.37 17.63
CA LYS A 22 -25.19 -4.12 16.54
C LYS A 22 -24.50 -3.64 15.27
N LYS A 23 -23.55 -2.70 15.37
CA LYS A 23 -22.73 -2.28 14.23
C LYS A 23 -21.89 -3.42 13.63
N ALA A 24 -21.34 -4.29 14.47
CA ALA A 24 -20.56 -5.43 13.99
C ALA A 24 -21.46 -6.44 13.26
N GLU A 25 -22.69 -6.65 13.73
CA GLU A 25 -23.70 -7.48 13.09
C GLU A 25 -24.15 -6.89 11.73
N ASP A 26 -24.45 -5.59 11.67
CA ASP A 26 -24.76 -4.90 10.42
C ASP A 26 -23.61 -5.01 9.39
N ILE A 27 -22.35 -4.90 9.85
CA ILE A 27 -21.18 -5.08 8.97
C ILE A 27 -21.07 -6.52 8.50
N LYS A 28 -21.32 -7.49 9.39
CA LYS A 28 -21.27 -8.91 9.05
C LYS A 28 -22.31 -9.25 7.97
N GLU A 29 -23.55 -8.80 8.14
CA GLU A 29 -24.63 -9.02 7.17
C GLU A 29 -24.26 -8.43 5.79
N ARG A 30 -23.77 -7.19 5.76
CA ARG A 30 -23.30 -6.56 4.52
C ARG A 30 -22.16 -7.31 3.84
N VAL A 31 -21.24 -7.90 4.61
CA VAL A 31 -20.14 -8.70 4.06
C VAL A 31 -20.66 -10.03 3.50
N GLU A 32 -21.61 -10.67 4.17
CA GLU A 32 -22.26 -11.90 3.67
C GLU A 32 -23.07 -11.63 2.39
N GLU A 33 -23.78 -10.51 2.32
CA GLU A 33 -24.46 -10.05 1.09
C GLU A 33 -23.47 -9.85 -0.06
N LEU A 34 -22.36 -9.14 0.18
CA LEU A 34 -21.31 -8.92 -0.82
C LEU A 34 -20.63 -10.23 -1.26
N GLN A 35 -20.47 -11.21 -0.36
CA GLN A 35 -19.92 -12.53 -0.71
C GLN A 35 -20.88 -13.37 -1.55
N ASN A 36 -22.19 -13.23 -1.31
CA ASN A 36 -23.23 -13.91 -2.08
C ASN A 36 -23.56 -13.20 -3.40
N GLU A 37 -23.16 -11.94 -3.53
CA GLU A 37 -23.22 -11.21 -4.78
C GLU A 37 -22.30 -11.88 -5.80
N LYS A 38 -22.87 -12.27 -6.93
CA LYS A 38 -22.12 -12.96 -7.99
C LYS A 38 -21.15 -11.96 -8.60
N HIS A 39 -19.89 -11.99 -8.14
CA HIS A 39 -18.84 -11.22 -8.77
C HIS A 39 -18.60 -11.77 -10.17
N ASP A 40 -19.29 -11.20 -11.16
CA ASP A 40 -18.94 -11.35 -12.56
C ASP A 40 -17.51 -10.83 -12.71
N SER A 41 -16.58 -11.77 -12.89
CA SER A 41 -15.13 -11.57 -12.95
C SER A 41 -14.46 -11.14 -11.64
N ILE A 42 -14.09 -12.14 -10.82
CA ILE A 42 -12.74 -12.09 -10.24
C ILE A 42 -11.81 -12.05 -11.45
N SER A 43 -11.20 -10.90 -11.73
CA SER A 43 -10.19 -10.80 -12.77
C SER A 43 -9.09 -11.80 -12.40
N ARG A 44 -9.06 -12.92 -13.11
CA ARG A 44 -7.93 -13.84 -13.05
C ARG A 44 -6.73 -13.00 -13.45
N TRP A 45 -5.70 -12.95 -12.62
CA TRP A 45 -4.49 -12.19 -12.93
C TRP A 45 -3.96 -12.65 -14.30
N GLN A 46 -4.05 -11.78 -15.31
CA GLN A 46 -3.69 -12.09 -16.70
C GLN A 46 -2.20 -11.83 -16.97
N GLY A 47 -1.41 -11.66 -15.91
CA GLY A 47 -0.07 -11.10 -16.00
C GLY A 47 -0.07 -9.57 -15.93
N PRO A 48 1.10 -8.94 -16.00
CA PRO A 48 1.23 -7.49 -16.10
C PRO A 48 0.42 -6.96 -17.30
N PRO A 49 -0.25 -5.79 -17.20
CA PRO A 49 -0.91 -5.19 -18.34
C PRO A 49 0.10 -5.00 -19.48
N SER A 50 -0.24 -5.48 -20.68
CA SER A 50 0.66 -5.48 -21.85
C SER A 50 1.14 -4.08 -22.25
N SER A 51 0.45 -3.02 -21.80
CA SER A 51 0.79 -1.62 -22.04
C SER A 51 1.68 -0.99 -20.97
N MET A 52 2.01 -1.71 -19.89
CA MET A 52 2.86 -1.19 -18.82
C MET A 52 4.32 -1.50 -19.19
N GLY A 53 5.08 -0.44 -19.51
CA GLY A 53 6.47 -0.58 -19.93
C GLY A 53 7.28 -1.31 -18.87
N TYR A 54 7.90 -2.43 -19.26
CA TYR A 54 8.91 -3.13 -18.46
C TYR A 54 10.19 -2.30 -18.28
N ALA A 55 10.37 -1.27 -19.12
CA ALA A 55 11.49 -0.36 -19.08
C ALA A 55 11.08 0.94 -18.37
N LEU A 56 11.78 1.27 -17.28
CA LEU A 56 11.72 2.60 -16.71
C LEU A 56 12.35 3.61 -17.68
N PRO A 57 11.83 4.85 -17.75
CA PRO A 57 12.47 5.88 -18.55
C PRO A 57 13.88 6.15 -17.99
N SER A 58 14.82 6.47 -18.88
CA SER A 58 16.07 7.11 -18.49
C SER A 58 15.75 8.51 -17.99
N VAL A 59 16.23 8.87 -16.81
CA VAL A 59 15.99 10.19 -16.22
C VAL A 59 17.33 10.87 -16.00
N GLU A 60 17.44 12.08 -16.52
CA GLU A 60 18.54 12.97 -16.19
C GLU A 60 18.39 13.40 -14.73
N TYR A 61 19.41 13.13 -13.92
CA TYR A 61 19.38 13.36 -12.49
C TYR A 61 20.62 14.16 -12.12
N GLU A 62 20.40 15.41 -11.73
CA GLU A 62 21.45 16.24 -11.15
C GLU A 62 21.77 15.75 -9.74
N GLU A 63 23.01 15.35 -9.52
CA GLU A 63 23.50 14.95 -8.21
C GLU A 63 23.72 16.17 -7.33
N LEU A 64 22.70 16.51 -6.54
CA LEU A 64 22.77 17.56 -5.54
C LEU A 64 23.14 16.97 -4.18
N ASP A 65 24.07 17.61 -3.48
CA ASP A 65 24.50 17.18 -2.14
C ASP A 65 23.32 17.07 -1.17
N SER A 66 22.35 17.99 -1.27
CA SER A 66 21.13 18.00 -0.45
C SER A 66 20.23 16.77 -0.62
N ARG A 67 20.41 16.00 -1.70
CA ARG A 67 19.58 14.83 -2.01
C ARG A 67 20.34 13.50 -1.93
N LYS A 68 21.66 13.53 -1.71
CA LYS A 68 22.49 12.31 -1.60
C LYS A 68 22.00 11.38 -0.50
N GLN A 69 21.70 11.92 0.68
CA GLN A 69 21.18 11.11 1.80
C GLN A 69 19.86 10.43 1.43
N ASN A 70 18.90 11.20 0.88
CA ASN A 70 17.61 10.66 0.44
C ASN A 70 17.77 9.56 -0.63
N MET A 71 18.73 9.70 -1.54
CA MET A 71 19.03 8.68 -2.55
C MET A 71 19.51 7.38 -1.90
N GLU A 72 20.44 7.47 -0.96
CA GLU A 72 20.98 6.30 -0.25
C GLU A 72 19.91 5.63 0.63
N ASP A 73 19.07 6.42 1.30
CA ASP A 73 17.98 5.88 2.12
C ASP A 73 16.96 5.12 1.26
N VAL A 74 16.62 5.65 0.07
CA VAL A 74 15.73 4.95 -0.87
C VAL A 74 16.37 3.66 -1.39
N LYS A 75 17.65 3.67 -1.75
CA LYS A 75 18.34 2.44 -2.20
C LYS A 75 18.36 1.37 -1.11
N LYS A 76 18.70 1.74 0.12
CA LYS A 76 18.69 0.82 1.27
C LYS A 76 17.31 0.24 1.53
N ALA A 77 16.27 1.07 1.46
CA ALA A 77 14.89 0.61 1.62
C ALA A 77 14.44 -0.35 0.51
N LEU A 78 14.94 -0.17 -0.73
CA LEU A 78 14.68 -1.08 -1.85
C LEU A 78 15.47 -2.40 -1.73
N GLU A 79 16.66 -2.38 -1.14
CA GLU A 79 17.49 -3.56 -0.91
C GLU A 79 17.01 -4.41 0.30
N ASP A 80 16.18 -3.84 1.18
CA ASP A 80 15.61 -4.55 2.33
C ASP A 80 14.52 -5.54 1.91
N SER A 81 14.87 -6.83 1.87
CA SER A 81 13.95 -7.92 1.54
C SER A 81 12.75 -8.06 2.49
N SER A 82 12.77 -7.45 3.68
CA SER A 82 11.64 -7.45 4.60
C SER A 82 10.59 -6.38 4.27
N ALA A 83 10.97 -5.35 3.49
CA ALA A 83 10.10 -4.29 3.07
C ALA A 83 9.30 -4.67 1.82
N THR A 84 7.99 -4.81 1.94
CA THR A 84 7.10 -5.05 0.80
C THR A 84 6.62 -3.77 0.12
N MET A 85 6.78 -2.61 0.77
CA MET A 85 6.33 -1.31 0.28
C MET A 85 7.23 -0.17 0.77
N VAL A 86 7.67 0.67 -0.16
CA VAL A 86 8.44 1.90 0.12
C VAL A 86 7.66 3.10 -0.41
N GLY A 87 7.33 4.04 0.47
CA GLY A 87 6.61 5.27 0.13
C GLY A 87 7.51 6.50 0.20
N VAL A 88 7.51 7.33 -0.85
CA VAL A 88 8.20 8.64 -0.86
C VAL A 88 7.16 9.75 -0.95
N HIS A 89 7.11 10.63 0.04
CA HIS A 89 6.14 11.72 0.14
C HIS A 89 6.81 13.10 0.14
N GLY A 90 6.01 14.15 -0.07
CA GLY A 90 6.49 15.54 -0.11
C GLY A 90 5.72 16.41 -1.12
N LEU A 91 6.06 17.69 -1.18
CA LEU A 91 5.40 18.66 -2.06
C LEU A 91 5.51 18.29 -3.55
N ALA A 92 4.57 18.80 -4.36
CA ALA A 92 4.62 18.67 -5.81
C ALA A 92 5.91 19.31 -6.37
N GLY A 93 6.44 18.77 -7.46
CA GLY A 93 7.64 19.31 -8.11
C GLY A 93 8.98 18.98 -7.43
N MET A 94 8.99 18.35 -6.25
CA MET A 94 10.24 18.01 -5.52
C MET A 94 11.08 16.87 -6.16
N GLY A 95 10.66 16.32 -7.30
CA GLY A 95 11.42 15.28 -8.00
C GLY A 95 11.34 13.89 -7.37
N LYS A 96 10.29 13.59 -6.59
CA LYS A 96 10.10 12.27 -5.93
C LYS A 96 10.13 11.11 -6.92
N THR A 97 9.36 11.23 -8.01
CA THR A 97 9.32 10.22 -9.08
C THR A 97 10.68 10.06 -9.74
N THR A 98 11.38 11.16 -10.03
CA THR A 98 12.74 11.19 -10.59
C THR A 98 13.74 10.47 -9.67
N LEU A 99 13.67 10.73 -8.36
CA LEU A 99 14.54 10.10 -7.36
C LEU A 99 14.37 8.57 -7.36
N ILE A 100 13.12 8.09 -7.31
CA ILE A 100 12.80 6.66 -7.32
C ILE A 100 13.29 6.01 -8.62
N ILE A 101 13.00 6.60 -9.78
CA ILE A 101 13.41 6.03 -11.07
C ILE A 101 14.93 5.93 -11.16
N LYS A 102 15.65 6.99 -10.74
CA LYS A 102 17.11 6.97 -10.72
C LYS A 102 17.67 5.89 -9.78
N ALA A 103 17.10 5.73 -8.58
CA ALA A 103 17.51 4.71 -7.63
C ALA A 103 17.33 3.31 -8.23
N ILE A 104 16.14 3.01 -8.77
CA ILE A 104 15.86 1.69 -9.38
C ILE A 104 16.77 1.42 -10.58
N ASN A 105 16.95 2.39 -11.48
CA ASN A 105 17.85 2.23 -12.64
C ASN A 105 19.30 1.93 -12.19
N THR A 106 19.75 2.58 -11.12
CA THR A 106 21.10 2.34 -10.54
C THR A 106 21.21 0.95 -9.92
N LEU A 107 20.14 0.42 -9.32
CA LEU A 107 20.13 -0.92 -8.71
C LEU A 107 19.99 -2.02 -9.77
N GLN A 108 19.23 -1.78 -10.84
CA GLN A 108 19.07 -2.71 -11.96
C GLN A 108 20.31 -2.86 -12.84
N SER A 109 21.18 -1.86 -12.87
CA SER A 109 22.44 -1.93 -13.62
C SER A 109 23.55 -2.70 -12.90
N ARG A 110 23.32 -3.13 -11.65
CA ARG A 110 24.27 -3.94 -10.88
C ARG A 110 24.10 -5.43 -11.21
N GLU A 111 25.15 -6.20 -10.98
CA GLU A 111 25.09 -7.66 -11.00
C GLU A 111 25.37 -8.21 -9.58
N PRO A 112 24.50 -9.07 -9.02
CA PRO A 112 23.21 -9.50 -9.57
C PRO A 112 22.17 -8.37 -9.56
N LYS A 113 21.18 -8.46 -10.46
CA LYS A 113 20.05 -7.52 -10.48
C LYS A 113 19.21 -7.70 -9.22
N LEU A 114 18.74 -6.59 -8.67
CA LEU A 114 17.87 -6.62 -7.47
C LEU A 114 16.44 -7.07 -7.81
N PHE A 115 15.95 -6.75 -8.99
CA PHE A 115 14.60 -7.08 -9.44
C PHE A 115 14.66 -7.82 -10.79
N ASP A 116 13.92 -8.93 -10.90
CA ASP A 116 13.75 -9.64 -12.17
C ASP A 116 12.92 -8.84 -13.17
N MET A 117 11.93 -8.10 -12.65
CA MET A 117 11.01 -7.29 -13.42
C MET A 117 10.65 -6.03 -12.65
N VAL A 118 10.62 -4.88 -13.34
CA VAL A 118 10.11 -3.62 -12.78
C VAL A 118 9.00 -3.10 -13.66
N ILE A 119 7.93 -2.66 -13.01
CA ILE A 119 6.69 -2.23 -13.64
C ILE A 119 6.36 -0.83 -13.11
N MET A 120 6.09 0.12 -14.02
CA MET A 120 5.70 1.48 -13.65
C MET A 120 4.25 1.78 -14.02
N ALA A 121 3.43 2.04 -13.01
CA ALA A 121 2.05 2.49 -13.18
C ALA A 121 1.91 3.97 -12.78
N ASN A 122 1.20 4.76 -13.59
CA ASN A 122 0.81 6.12 -13.22
C ASN A 122 -0.62 6.12 -12.66
N VAL A 123 -0.78 6.52 -11.40
CA VAL A 123 -2.08 6.60 -10.73
C VAL A 123 -2.42 8.07 -10.49
N GLY A 124 -3.37 8.59 -11.28
CA GLY A 124 -3.86 9.96 -11.15
C GLY A 124 -5.00 10.09 -10.13
N LYS A 125 -5.49 11.33 -9.96
CA LYS A 125 -6.66 11.63 -9.10
C LYS A 125 -7.92 10.88 -9.51
N ASN A 126 -8.10 10.65 -10.81
CA ASN A 126 -9.19 9.88 -11.39
C ASN A 126 -8.60 8.60 -11.98
N PRO A 127 -8.41 7.54 -11.17
CA PRO A 127 -7.77 6.32 -11.63
C PRO A 127 -8.69 5.54 -12.58
N ASP A 128 -8.14 5.13 -13.72
CA ASP A 128 -8.79 4.15 -14.61
C ASP A 128 -8.35 2.75 -14.17
N ILE A 129 -9.16 2.13 -13.31
CA ILE A 129 -8.83 0.85 -12.66
C ILE A 129 -8.53 -0.22 -13.69
N ARG A 130 -9.30 -0.27 -14.79
CA ARG A 130 -9.11 -1.24 -15.88
C ARG A 130 -7.75 -1.08 -16.55
N LYS A 131 -7.29 0.15 -16.77
CA LYS A 131 -5.96 0.40 -17.35
C LYS A 131 -4.81 0.08 -16.40
N ILE A 132 -5.01 0.26 -15.09
CA ILE A 132 -3.97 0.01 -14.08
C ILE A 132 -3.82 -1.49 -13.82
N GLN A 133 -4.93 -2.23 -13.77
CA GLN A 133 -4.94 -3.64 -13.38
C GLN A 133 -4.90 -4.61 -14.57
N GLY A 134 -5.25 -4.16 -15.78
CA GLY A 134 -5.36 -5.01 -16.97
C GLY A 134 -6.77 -5.52 -17.18
#